data_AF-A0A843JDK1-F1
#
_entry.id   AF-A0A843JDK1-F1
#
_cell.length_a   1.000
_cell.length_b   1.000
_cell.length_c   1.000
_cell.angle_alpha   90.00
_cell.angle_beta   90.00
_cell.angle_gamma   90.00
#
_symmetry.space_group_name_H-M   'P 1'
#
loop_
_entity.id
_entity.type
_entity.pdbx_description
1 polymer ?
#
loop_
_entity_poly.entity_id
_entity_poly.type
_entity_poly.pdbx_seq_one_letter_code
_entity_poly.pdbx_strand_id
1 'polypeptide(L)'
;MAITNRNQLIREVYQLLNKEGFETSNIYDQSCFDLVARKKLLILLLKVLVNIDSINESHVEEIRQISNVFLASPIIVGVKSKNHILEEDVVYERHGLPAIGLETLKNMIVYDEYPEILADRGGYYVQINGNVLKEYREEYNLSLKDLADLAHVSRATMYKYENGMVRANTETAMLLEEILNTKITLDIDVFEPYQEDIKLKADTSSLNQTQGTNAQNLAKLGFGVVSTNKSPFDALAKAEIATRK
;
A
#
# COMPACT_ATOMS: atom_id res chain seq x y z
N MET A 1 -13.42 14.41 -17.42
CA MET A 1 -13.47 15.69 -16.70
C MET A 1 -12.33 15.71 -15.70
N ALA A 2 -11.57 16.80 -15.56
CA ALA A 2 -10.52 16.84 -14.55
C ALA A 2 -11.16 16.81 -13.14
N ILE A 3 -10.84 15.77 -12.36
CA ILE A 3 -11.34 15.63 -10.99
C ILE A 3 -10.69 16.73 -10.15
N THR A 4 -11.49 17.70 -9.72
CA THR A 4 -11.03 18.87 -8.96
C THR A 4 -11.55 18.89 -7.53
N ASN A 5 -12.51 18.02 -7.20
CA ASN A 5 -13.17 17.96 -5.90
C ASN A 5 -13.11 16.54 -5.33
N ARG A 6 -12.79 16.43 -4.03
CA ARG A 6 -12.80 15.19 -3.26
C ARG A 6 -14.11 14.41 -3.37
N ASN A 7 -15.25 15.09 -3.32
CA ASN A 7 -16.57 14.42 -3.36
C ASN A 7 -16.84 13.76 -4.71
N GLN A 8 -16.29 14.34 -5.80
CA GLN A 8 -16.34 13.71 -7.10
C GLN A 8 -15.44 12.47 -7.13
N LEU A 9 -14.20 12.58 -6.65
CA LEU A 9 -13.27 11.46 -6.58
C LEU A 9 -13.85 10.27 -5.79
N ILE A 10 -14.42 10.53 -4.60
CA ILE A 10 -15.06 9.47 -3.79
C ILE A 10 -16.20 8.80 -4.54
N ARG A 11 -17.03 9.56 -5.27
CA ARG A 11 -18.13 8.99 -6.07
C ARG A 11 -17.62 8.12 -7.20
N GLU A 12 -16.56 8.53 -7.88
CA GLU A 12 -15.96 7.75 -8.97
C GLU A 12 -15.33 6.45 -8.44
N VAL A 13 -14.60 6.52 -7.31
CA VAL A 13 -14.09 5.33 -6.60
C VAL A 13 -15.24 4.39 -6.19
N TYR A 14 -16.30 4.94 -5.58
CA TYR A 14 -17.47 4.17 -5.18
C TYR A 14 -18.17 3.49 -6.36
N GLN A 15 -18.33 4.20 -7.48
CA GLN A 15 -18.95 3.67 -8.69
C GLN A 15 -18.11 2.57 -9.33
N LEU A 16 -16.79 2.78 -9.43
CA LEU A 16 -15.83 1.77 -9.92
C LEU A 16 -15.97 0.48 -9.10
N LEU A 17 -15.87 0.58 -7.78
CA LEU A 17 -15.92 -0.57 -6.88
C LEU A 17 -17.24 -1.35 -7.00
N ASN A 18 -18.39 -0.65 -6.97
CA ASN A 18 -19.69 -1.29 -7.09
C ASN A 18 -19.90 -1.95 -8.46
N LYS A 19 -19.47 -1.29 -9.54
CA LYS A 19 -19.55 -1.84 -10.90
C LYS A 19 -18.76 -3.14 -11.02
N GLU A 20 -17.60 -3.20 -10.37
CA GLU A 20 -16.71 -4.36 -10.39
C GLU A 20 -17.01 -5.37 -9.27
N GLY A 21 -18.19 -5.29 -8.64
CA GLY A 21 -18.73 -6.30 -7.74
C GLY A 21 -18.17 -6.29 -6.32
N PHE A 22 -17.63 -5.15 -5.85
CA PHE A 22 -17.31 -4.96 -4.44
C PHE A 22 -18.56 -4.59 -3.65
N GLU A 23 -18.69 -5.16 -2.45
CA GLU A 23 -19.61 -4.67 -1.42
C GLU A 23 -18.96 -3.48 -0.71
N THR A 24 -19.58 -2.30 -0.79
CA THR A 24 -19.04 -1.07 -0.20
C THR A 24 -19.79 -0.62 1.04
N SER A 25 -19.08 -0.07 2.03
CA SER A 25 -19.71 0.59 3.17
C SER A 25 -20.39 1.91 2.78
N ASN A 26 -21.04 2.54 3.76
CA ASN A 26 -21.37 3.96 3.67
C ASN A 26 -20.07 4.79 3.54
N ILE A 27 -20.18 5.99 2.96
CA ILE A 27 -19.10 6.98 2.93
C ILE A 27 -19.06 7.66 4.30
N TYR A 28 -17.88 7.68 4.92
CA TYR A 28 -17.67 8.30 6.23
C TYR A 28 -17.01 9.68 6.05
N ASP A 29 -17.66 10.72 6.59
CA ASP A 29 -17.06 12.05 6.68
C ASP A 29 -16.28 12.20 7.99
N GLN A 30 -15.15 12.90 7.95
CA GLN A 30 -14.27 13.19 9.10
C GLN A 30 -13.65 11.96 9.79
N SER A 31 -13.69 10.80 9.14
CA SER A 31 -13.01 9.59 9.59
C SER A 31 -11.58 9.47 9.03
N CYS A 32 -10.74 8.64 9.63
CA CYS A 32 -9.38 8.33 9.19
C CYS A 32 -9.39 7.68 7.80
N PHE A 33 -10.42 6.88 7.49
CA PHE A 33 -10.73 6.38 6.15
C PHE A 33 -12.09 6.90 5.68
N ASP A 34 -12.40 6.76 4.39
CA ASP A 34 -13.64 7.28 3.80
C ASP A 34 -14.59 6.17 3.35
N LEU A 35 -14.04 5.01 2.93
CA LEU A 35 -14.81 3.89 2.40
C LEU A 35 -14.11 2.57 2.75
N VAL A 36 -14.90 1.55 3.07
CA VAL A 36 -14.46 0.15 3.06
C VAL A 36 -15.07 -0.54 1.86
N ALA A 37 -14.30 -1.34 1.14
CA ALA A 37 -14.80 -2.15 0.04
C ALA A 37 -14.34 -3.59 0.18
N ARG A 38 -15.24 -4.56 -0.03
CA ARG A 38 -14.93 -5.98 0.09
C ARG A 38 -15.28 -6.73 -1.18
N LYS A 39 -14.39 -7.61 -1.62
CA LYS A 39 -14.66 -8.60 -2.66
C LYS A 39 -14.04 -9.93 -2.26
N LYS A 40 -14.89 -10.92 -1.95
CA LYS A 40 -14.46 -12.23 -1.39
C LYS A 40 -13.66 -12.03 -0.09
N LEU A 41 -12.36 -12.34 -0.12
CA LEU A 41 -11.42 -12.21 1.00
C LEU A 41 -10.66 -10.88 0.99
N LEU A 42 -10.66 -10.16 -0.14
CA LEU A 42 -10.03 -8.85 -0.24
C LEU A 42 -10.90 -7.81 0.48
N ILE A 43 -10.29 -7.07 1.40
CA ILE A 43 -10.90 -5.92 2.09
C ILE A 43 -10.01 -4.72 1.85
N LEU A 44 -10.52 -3.69 1.19
CA LEU A 44 -9.83 -2.43 0.95
C LEU A 44 -10.31 -1.40 1.97
N LEU A 45 -9.36 -0.73 2.63
CA LEU A 45 -9.63 0.41 3.50
C LEU A 45 -9.13 1.69 2.80
N LEU A 46 -10.06 2.48 2.26
CA LEU A 46 -9.76 3.54 1.32
C LEU A 46 -9.84 4.91 1.97
N LYS A 47 -8.77 5.69 1.85
CA LYS A 47 -8.74 7.12 2.19
C LYS A 47 -8.64 7.95 0.92
N VAL A 48 -9.58 8.87 0.69
CA VAL A 48 -9.67 9.66 -0.53
C VAL A 48 -9.32 11.13 -0.27
N LEU A 49 -8.31 11.63 -0.98
CA LEU A 49 -7.77 12.98 -0.81
C LEU A 49 -7.51 13.65 -2.15
N VAL A 50 -7.78 14.95 -2.29
CA VAL A 50 -7.34 15.67 -3.50
C VAL A 50 -5.82 15.76 -3.53
N ASN A 51 -5.22 16.17 -2.42
CA ASN A 51 -3.77 16.19 -2.24
C ASN A 51 -3.36 15.11 -1.23
N ILE A 52 -2.58 14.12 -1.62
CA ILE A 52 -2.17 13.03 -0.73
C ILE A 52 -1.25 13.51 0.41
N ASP A 53 -0.58 14.66 0.25
CA ASP A 53 0.23 15.28 1.31
C ASP A 53 -0.60 15.86 2.46
N SER A 54 -1.93 15.97 2.32
CA SER A 54 -2.78 16.50 3.38
C SER A 54 -3.15 15.45 4.42
N ILE A 55 -2.66 14.22 4.30
CA ILE A 55 -2.95 13.17 5.27
C ILE A 55 -2.18 13.42 6.57
N ASN A 56 -2.85 13.22 7.70
CA ASN A 56 -2.22 13.34 9.02
C ASN A 56 -1.63 12.00 9.44
N GLU A 57 -0.43 12.02 10.02
CA GLU A 57 0.24 10.82 10.54
C GLU A 57 -0.61 10.07 11.58
N SER A 58 -1.35 10.78 12.44
CA SER A 58 -2.27 10.17 13.40
C SER A 58 -3.43 9.41 12.73
N HIS A 59 -3.93 9.90 11.59
CA HIS A 59 -4.95 9.16 10.82
C HIS A 59 -4.33 7.91 10.19
N VAL A 60 -3.09 8.00 9.70
CA VAL A 60 -2.38 6.86 9.11
C VAL A 60 -2.17 5.76 10.15
N GLU A 61 -1.73 6.12 11.35
CA GLU A 61 -1.53 5.15 12.43
C GLU A 61 -2.84 4.43 12.79
N GLU A 62 -3.95 5.17 12.86
CA GLU A 62 -5.27 4.57 13.11
C GLU A 62 -5.71 3.66 11.95
N ILE A 63 -5.49 4.05 10.69
CA ILE A 63 -5.74 3.22 9.50
C ILE A 63 -4.96 1.90 9.57
N ARG A 64 -3.68 1.94 9.95
CA ARG A 64 -2.83 0.75 10.07
C ARG A 64 -3.35 -0.22 11.13
N GLN A 65 -3.73 0.30 12.30
CA GLN A 65 -4.27 -0.51 13.38
C GLN A 65 -5.57 -1.20 12.96
N ILE A 66 -6.47 -0.45 12.33
CA ILE A 66 -7.72 -0.99 11.77
C ILE A 66 -7.41 -2.06 10.72
N SER A 67 -6.48 -1.77 9.80
CA SER A 67 -6.12 -2.68 8.72
C SER A 67 -5.52 -3.99 9.24
N ASN A 68 -4.65 -3.94 10.24
CA ASN A 68 -4.05 -5.12 10.86
C ASN A 68 -5.08 -6.00 11.61
N VAL A 69 -6.13 -5.39 12.17
CA VAL A 69 -7.21 -6.12 12.83
C VAL A 69 -8.10 -6.82 11.80
N PHE A 70 -8.48 -6.13 10.73
CA PHE A 70 -9.38 -6.66 9.70
C PHE A 70 -8.68 -7.43 8.58
N LEU A 71 -7.35 -7.50 8.58
CA LEU A 71 -6.56 -7.98 7.44
C LEU A 71 -6.95 -7.23 6.15
N ALA A 72 -7.15 -5.93 6.28
CA ALA A 72 -7.49 -5.06 5.16
C ALA A 72 -6.23 -4.45 4.53
N SER A 73 -6.34 -4.06 3.27
CA SER A 73 -5.31 -3.39 2.49
C SER A 73 -5.61 -1.87 2.51
N PRO A 74 -4.84 -1.07 3.27
CA PRO A 74 -5.02 0.37 3.37
C PRO A 74 -4.43 1.08 2.17
N ILE A 75 -5.25 1.87 1.47
CA ILE A 75 -4.81 2.58 0.26
C ILE A 75 -5.33 4.01 0.29
N ILE A 76 -4.45 4.95 -0.03
CA ILE A 76 -4.81 6.34 -0.27
C ILE A 76 -5.10 6.49 -1.76
N VAL A 77 -6.28 6.98 -2.12
CA VAL A 77 -6.62 7.32 -3.50
C VAL A 77 -6.62 8.84 -3.62
N GLY A 78 -5.82 9.38 -4.54
CA GLY A 78 -5.73 10.83 -4.70
C GLY A 78 -5.58 11.35 -6.13
N VAL A 79 -5.51 12.67 -6.24
CA VAL A 79 -5.34 13.36 -7.53
C VAL A 79 -3.92 13.88 -7.70
N LYS A 80 -3.34 14.44 -6.64
CA LYS A 80 -2.03 15.10 -6.71
C LYS A 80 -1.20 14.94 -5.45
N SER A 81 0.09 15.17 -5.63
CA SER A 81 1.10 15.38 -4.59
C SER A 81 1.72 16.76 -4.81
N LYS A 82 1.60 17.65 -3.84
CA LYS A 82 1.96 19.07 -3.93
C LYS A 82 1.27 19.73 -5.13
N ASN A 83 2.04 20.03 -6.17
CA ASN A 83 1.59 20.68 -7.40
C ASN A 83 1.59 19.75 -8.62
N HIS A 84 1.92 18.47 -8.44
CA HIS A 84 1.99 17.49 -9.53
C HIS A 84 0.85 16.49 -9.42
N ILE A 85 0.20 16.20 -10.53
CA ILE A 85 -0.81 15.13 -10.62
C ILE A 85 -0.10 13.80 -10.35
N LEU A 86 -0.79 12.85 -9.71
CA LEU A 86 -0.26 11.51 -9.56
C LEU A 86 -0.19 10.85 -10.94
N GLU A 87 0.99 10.38 -11.32
CA GLU A 87 1.18 9.66 -12.57
C GLU A 87 0.42 8.33 -12.55
N GLU A 88 -0.03 7.90 -13.73
CA GLU A 88 -0.59 6.57 -13.92
C GLU A 88 0.49 5.50 -13.70
N ASP A 89 0.08 4.32 -13.22
CA ASP A 89 0.97 3.19 -12.90
C ASP A 89 2.15 3.49 -11.95
N VAL A 90 2.01 4.53 -11.13
CA VAL A 90 2.98 4.90 -10.07
C VAL A 90 2.36 4.81 -8.68
N VAL A 91 3.06 4.12 -7.77
CA VAL A 91 2.76 4.09 -6.34
C VAL A 91 3.55 5.17 -5.62
N TYR A 92 2.85 5.99 -4.84
CA TYR A 92 3.43 6.95 -3.91
C TYR A 92 3.32 6.42 -2.48
N GLU A 93 4.09 6.98 -1.54
CA GLU A 93 4.02 6.57 -0.12
C GLU A 93 3.76 7.79 0.77
N ARG A 94 2.82 7.66 1.71
CA ARG A 94 2.62 8.66 2.76
C ARG A 94 2.51 8.03 4.13
N HIS A 95 3.50 8.32 4.97
CA HIS A 95 3.66 7.76 6.31
C HIS A 95 3.54 6.23 6.30
N GLY A 96 4.14 5.58 5.31
CA GLY A 96 4.16 4.13 5.08
C GLY A 96 2.88 3.52 4.53
N LEU A 97 1.89 4.31 4.08
CA LEU A 97 0.75 3.82 3.31
C LEU A 97 0.94 4.04 1.81
N PRO A 98 0.55 3.07 0.96
CA PRO A 98 0.54 3.26 -0.48
C PRO A 98 -0.53 4.28 -0.88
N ALA A 99 -0.18 5.13 -1.84
CA ALA A 99 -1.04 6.15 -2.40
C ALA A 99 -0.99 6.09 -3.94
N ILE A 100 -2.16 6.00 -4.58
CA ILE A 100 -2.28 5.85 -6.03
C ILE A 100 -3.35 6.77 -6.62
N GLY A 101 -3.29 6.97 -7.93
CA GLY A 101 -4.33 7.66 -8.69
C GLY A 101 -5.58 6.79 -8.92
N LEU A 102 -6.68 7.43 -9.33
CA LEU A 102 -7.91 6.71 -9.70
C LEU A 102 -7.71 5.78 -10.90
N GLU A 103 -6.96 6.21 -11.92
CA GLU A 103 -6.72 5.37 -13.10
C GLU A 103 -5.87 4.15 -12.74
N THR A 104 -4.81 4.29 -11.93
CA THR A 104 -4.05 3.14 -11.40
C THR A 104 -4.96 2.17 -10.64
N LEU A 105 -5.82 2.67 -9.73
CA LEU A 105 -6.77 1.83 -9.01
C LEU A 105 -7.72 1.08 -9.96
N LYS A 106 -8.17 1.74 -11.03
CA LYS A 106 -9.03 1.16 -12.05
C LYS A 106 -8.31 0.11 -12.87
N ASN A 107 -7.06 0.33 -13.27
CA ASN A 107 -6.26 -0.64 -14.02
C ASN A 107 -6.10 -1.94 -13.20
N MET A 108 -5.76 -1.80 -11.92
CA MET A 108 -5.67 -2.92 -11.00
C MET A 108 -6.99 -3.68 -10.83
N ILE A 109 -8.12 -2.98 -10.67
CA ILE A 109 -9.41 -3.64 -10.39
C ILE A 109 -10.03 -4.27 -11.64
N VAL A 110 -9.93 -3.59 -12.79
CA VAL A 110 -10.66 -3.96 -14.02
C VAL A 110 -9.81 -4.86 -14.91
N TYR A 111 -8.52 -4.57 -15.02
CA TYR A 111 -7.61 -5.23 -15.96
C TYR A 111 -6.60 -6.16 -15.29
N ASP A 112 -6.54 -6.19 -13.95
CA ASP A 112 -5.54 -6.94 -13.18
C ASP A 112 -4.11 -6.47 -13.52
N GLU A 113 -3.96 -5.19 -13.89
CA GLU A 113 -2.70 -4.55 -14.24
C GLU A 113 -2.17 -3.76 -13.03
N TYR A 114 -1.03 -4.18 -12.50
CA TYR A 114 -0.43 -3.62 -11.28
C TYR A 114 0.73 -2.67 -11.60
N PRO A 115 0.89 -1.58 -10.84
CA PRO A 115 1.99 -0.65 -11.04
C PRO A 115 3.33 -1.29 -10.66
N GLU A 116 4.40 -0.94 -11.38
CA GLU A 116 5.77 -1.41 -11.08
C GLU A 116 6.65 -0.30 -10.49
N ILE A 117 6.20 0.95 -10.63
CA ILE A 117 6.98 2.14 -10.32
C ILE A 117 6.59 2.68 -8.95
N LEU A 118 7.60 2.95 -8.13
CA LEU A 118 7.48 3.65 -6.86
C LEU A 118 8.07 5.06 -6.98
N ALA A 119 7.31 6.08 -6.57
CA ALA A 119 7.80 7.43 -6.39
C ALA A 119 8.44 7.60 -5.00
N ASP A 120 9.71 8.00 -4.96
CA ASP A 120 10.44 8.32 -3.73
C ASP A 120 11.24 9.62 -3.89
N ARG A 121 11.92 10.05 -2.82
CA ARG A 121 12.80 11.21 -2.82
C ARG A 121 13.91 11.01 -3.85
N GLY A 122 13.88 11.84 -4.90
CA GLY A 122 14.93 11.85 -5.93
C GLY A 122 14.52 11.18 -7.23
N GLY A 123 13.33 10.57 -7.33
CA GLY A 123 12.80 10.10 -8.62
C GLY A 123 11.90 8.88 -8.50
N TYR A 124 11.81 8.18 -9.62
CA TYR A 124 11.04 6.95 -9.79
C TYR A 124 11.95 5.73 -9.74
N TYR A 125 11.49 4.70 -9.04
CA TYR A 125 12.25 3.50 -8.79
C TYR A 125 11.40 2.26 -9.06
N VAL A 126 12.06 1.17 -9.44
CA VAL A 126 11.42 -0.13 -9.65
C VAL A 126 12.18 -1.21 -8.88
N GLN A 127 11.46 -2.25 -8.47
CA GLN A 127 12.07 -3.42 -7.84
C GLN A 127 12.49 -4.40 -8.93
N ILE A 128 13.75 -4.83 -8.92
CA ILE A 128 14.25 -5.86 -9.83
C ILE A 128 14.09 -7.24 -9.18
N ASN A 129 13.62 -8.20 -9.97
CA ASN A 129 13.70 -9.62 -9.70
C ASN A 129 15.14 -10.10 -9.89
N GLY A 130 15.90 -10.10 -8.79
CA GLY A 130 17.32 -10.46 -8.81
C GLY A 130 17.60 -11.89 -9.31
N ASN A 131 16.65 -12.82 -9.13
CA ASN A 131 16.79 -14.19 -9.63
C ASN A 131 16.70 -14.24 -11.16
N VAL A 132 15.71 -13.57 -11.76
CA VAL A 132 15.56 -13.49 -13.23
C VAL A 132 16.73 -12.74 -13.84
N LEU A 133 17.15 -11.63 -13.23
CA LEU A 133 18.33 -10.87 -13.65
C LEU A 133 19.58 -11.77 -13.71
N LYS A 134 19.80 -12.57 -12.66
CA LYS A 134 20.93 -13.48 -12.58
C LYS A 134 20.86 -14.61 -13.60
N GLU A 135 19.69 -15.22 -13.77
CA GLU A 135 19.43 -16.30 -14.71
C GLU A 135 19.79 -15.88 -16.14
N TYR A 136 19.22 -14.78 -16.62
CA TYR A 136 19.45 -14.30 -18.00
C TYR A 136 20.87 -13.80 -18.21
N ARG A 137 21.49 -13.19 -17.18
CA ARG A 137 22.92 -12.84 -17.24
C ARG A 137 23.78 -14.08 -17.49
N GLU A 138 23.53 -15.16 -16.77
CA GLU A 138 24.26 -16.42 -16.88
C GLU A 138 23.98 -17.12 -18.21
N GLU A 139 22.74 -17.09 -18.71
CA GLU A 139 22.36 -17.60 -20.03
C GLU A 139 23.14 -16.90 -21.16
N TYR A 140 23.34 -15.59 -21.04
CA TYR A 140 24.13 -14.81 -21.99
C TYR A 140 25.65 -14.87 -21.77
N ASN A 141 26.12 -15.73 -20.85
CA ASN A 141 27.54 -15.86 -20.49
C ASN A 141 28.20 -14.54 -20.06
N LEU A 142 27.43 -13.62 -19.48
CA LEU A 142 27.94 -12.35 -18.97
C LEU A 142 28.44 -12.50 -17.54
N SER A 143 29.62 -11.99 -17.24
CA SER A 143 30.03 -11.82 -15.85
C SER A 143 29.23 -10.69 -15.20
N LEU A 144 29.21 -10.67 -13.86
CA LEU A 144 28.59 -9.59 -13.11
C LEU A 144 29.16 -8.20 -13.49
N LYS A 145 30.45 -8.14 -13.86
CA LYS A 145 31.08 -6.90 -14.31
C LYS A 145 30.60 -6.53 -15.72
N ASP A 146 30.49 -7.50 -16.62
CA ASP A 146 30.08 -7.23 -18.00
C ASP A 146 28.67 -6.64 -18.05
N LEU A 147 27.71 -7.22 -17.33
CA LEU A 147 26.35 -6.67 -17.26
C LEU A 147 26.31 -5.30 -16.56
N ALA A 148 27.14 -5.09 -15.54
CA ALA A 148 27.24 -3.80 -14.87
C ALA A 148 27.77 -2.69 -15.81
N ASP A 149 28.81 -3.01 -16.59
CA ASP A 149 29.40 -2.08 -17.56
C ASP A 149 28.39 -1.75 -18.68
N LEU A 150 27.64 -2.74 -19.17
CA LEU A 150 26.56 -2.55 -20.15
C LEU A 150 25.40 -1.69 -19.61
N ALA A 151 25.02 -1.90 -18.35
CA ALA A 151 23.94 -1.16 -17.70
C ALA A 151 24.39 0.19 -17.09
N HIS A 152 25.65 0.57 -17.29
CA HIS A 152 26.25 1.81 -16.78
C HIS A 152 26.16 1.97 -15.25
N VAL A 153 26.28 0.86 -14.52
CA VAL A 153 26.31 0.85 -13.05
C VAL A 153 27.57 0.19 -12.52
N SER A 154 27.86 0.38 -11.23
CA SER A 154 28.99 -0.32 -10.62
C SER A 154 28.72 -1.82 -10.49
N ARG A 155 29.77 -2.66 -10.55
CA ARG A 155 29.68 -4.09 -10.22
C ARG A 155 29.01 -4.35 -8.86
N ALA A 156 29.28 -3.47 -7.88
CA ALA A 156 28.65 -3.56 -6.55
C ALA A 156 27.15 -3.26 -6.58
N THR A 157 26.70 -2.37 -7.47
CA THR A 157 25.28 -2.09 -7.70
C THR A 157 24.60 -3.28 -8.36
N MET A 158 25.22 -3.86 -9.39
CA MET A 158 24.69 -5.05 -10.06
C MET A 158 24.54 -6.24 -9.10
N TYR A 159 25.54 -6.45 -8.23
CA TYR A 159 25.43 -7.42 -7.15
C TYR A 159 24.20 -7.17 -6.26
N LYS A 160 23.96 -5.92 -5.87
CA LYS A 160 22.82 -5.57 -5.03
C LYS A 160 21.48 -5.78 -5.75
N TYR A 161 21.40 -5.55 -7.06
CA TYR A 161 20.21 -5.86 -7.85
C TYR A 161 19.92 -7.36 -7.89
N GLU A 162 20.92 -8.20 -8.19
CA GLU A 162 20.76 -9.67 -8.19
C GLU A 162 20.35 -10.24 -6.83
N ASN A 163 20.71 -9.56 -5.75
CA ASN A 163 20.37 -9.98 -4.39
C ASN A 163 19.15 -9.23 -3.81
N GLY A 164 18.43 -8.45 -4.62
CA GLY A 164 17.23 -7.72 -4.20
C GLY A 164 17.45 -6.68 -3.09
N MET A 165 18.69 -6.21 -2.90
CA MET A 165 19.07 -5.34 -1.78
C MET A 165 18.71 -3.86 -2.01
N VAL A 166 18.57 -3.44 -3.26
CA VAL A 166 18.27 -2.05 -3.65
C VAL A 166 17.36 -2.02 -4.86
N ARG A 167 16.59 -0.94 -4.99
CA ARG A 167 15.78 -0.63 -6.17
C ARG A 167 16.63 0.04 -7.25
N ALA A 168 16.24 -0.13 -8.51
CA ALA A 168 16.83 0.59 -9.64
C ALA A 168 15.99 1.84 -9.96
N ASN A 169 16.58 2.84 -10.61
CA ASN A 169 15.76 3.85 -11.29
C ASN A 169 15.13 3.23 -12.55
N THR A 170 14.11 3.88 -13.11
CA THR A 170 13.40 3.38 -14.28
C THR A 170 14.31 3.23 -15.50
N GLU A 171 15.20 4.19 -15.74
CA GLU A 171 16.13 4.17 -16.90
C GLU A 171 17.06 2.96 -16.89
N THR A 172 17.68 2.63 -15.74
CA THR A 172 18.55 1.47 -15.59
C THR A 172 17.79 0.16 -15.73
N ALA A 173 16.57 0.09 -15.20
CA ALA A 173 15.74 -1.11 -15.34
C ALA A 173 15.36 -1.35 -16.81
N MET A 174 14.90 -0.31 -17.52
CA MET A 174 14.61 -0.38 -18.96
C MET A 174 15.84 -0.83 -19.76
N LEU A 175 17.01 -0.25 -19.47
CA LEU A 175 18.26 -0.64 -20.14
C LEU A 175 18.63 -2.11 -19.88
N LEU A 176 18.43 -2.60 -18.65
CA LEU A 176 18.67 -4.01 -18.33
C LEU A 176 17.70 -4.94 -19.06
N GLU A 177 16.42 -4.57 -19.16
CA GLU A 177 15.42 -5.33 -19.93
C GLU A 177 15.73 -5.33 -21.43
N GLU A 178 16.25 -4.22 -21.98
CA GLU A 178 16.71 -4.15 -23.36
C GLU A 178 17.94 -5.05 -23.61
N ILE A 179 18.93 -5.04 -22.70
CA ILE A 179 20.12 -5.88 -22.80
C ILE A 179 19.76 -7.36 -22.71
N LEU A 180 18.84 -7.72 -21.82
CA LEU A 180 18.47 -9.10 -21.53
C LEU A 180 17.27 -9.59 -22.36
N ASN A 181 16.61 -8.70 -23.09
CA ASN A 181 15.39 -8.93 -23.87
C ASN A 181 14.32 -9.71 -23.07
N THR A 182 14.12 -9.34 -21.80
CA THR A 182 13.15 -9.96 -20.89
C THR A 182 12.70 -8.95 -19.84
N LYS A 183 11.46 -9.09 -19.35
CA LYS A 183 10.99 -8.35 -18.17
C LYS A 183 11.74 -8.85 -16.93
N ILE A 184 12.30 -7.94 -16.14
CA ILE A 184 13.00 -8.24 -14.88
C ILE A 184 12.39 -7.49 -13.69
N THR A 185 11.46 -6.57 -13.91
CA THR A 185 10.79 -5.81 -12.86
C THR A 185 9.71 -6.62 -12.16
N LEU A 186 9.42 -6.24 -10.90
CA LEU A 186 8.35 -6.81 -10.10
C LEU A 186 7.20 -5.81 -9.96
N ASP A 187 5.99 -6.33 -10.04
CA ASP A 187 4.76 -5.58 -9.79
C ASP A 187 4.64 -5.24 -8.29
N ILE A 188 3.99 -4.12 -7.99
CA ILE A 188 3.70 -3.64 -6.64
C ILE A 188 2.24 -3.94 -6.32
N ASP A 189 2.03 -5.00 -5.54
CA ASP A 189 0.69 -5.35 -5.06
C ASP A 189 0.30 -4.49 -3.85
N VAL A 190 -0.48 -3.43 -4.09
CA VAL A 190 -1.05 -2.60 -3.00
C VAL A 190 -2.33 -3.18 -2.40
N PHE A 191 -2.80 -4.34 -2.90
CA PHE A 191 -3.90 -5.10 -2.34
C PHE A 191 -3.42 -6.16 -1.34
N GLU A 192 -2.12 -6.30 -1.10
CA GLU A 192 -1.62 -7.14 -0.01
C GLU A 192 -2.19 -6.66 1.35
N PRO A 193 -2.76 -7.57 2.16
CA PRO A 193 -3.26 -7.23 3.48
C PRO A 193 -2.16 -6.63 4.34
N TYR A 194 -2.47 -5.51 5.01
CA TYR A 194 -1.52 -4.91 5.93
C TYR A 194 -1.29 -5.83 7.12
N GLN A 195 -0.03 -6.21 7.32
CA GLN A 195 0.40 -7.02 8.45
C GLN A 195 1.61 -6.36 9.09
N GLU A 196 1.41 -5.91 10.32
CA GLU A 196 2.51 -5.61 11.22
C GLU A 196 2.35 -6.50 12.45
N ASP A 197 3.49 -6.91 13.03
CA ASP A 197 3.56 -7.59 14.33
C ASP A 197 3.19 -6.64 15.48
N ILE A 198 2.04 -5.96 15.37
CA ILE A 198 1.47 -5.16 16.43
C ILE A 198 0.91 -6.14 17.46
N LYS A 199 1.66 -6.36 18.54
CA LYS A 199 1.13 -6.99 19.74
C LYS A 199 0.10 -6.05 20.35
N LEU A 200 -1.18 -6.25 20.00
CA LEU A 200 -2.30 -5.59 20.65
C LEU A 200 -2.33 -6.05 22.11
N LYS A 201 -1.73 -5.27 22.99
CA LYS A 201 -1.77 -5.55 24.42
C LYS A 201 -3.19 -5.33 24.92
N ALA A 202 -3.66 -6.17 25.83
CA ALA A 202 -4.81 -5.88 26.68
C ALA A 202 -4.44 -4.77 27.67
N ASP A 203 -4.20 -3.56 27.17
CA ASP A 203 -3.76 -2.43 27.98
C ASP A 203 -4.96 -1.53 28.29
N THR A 204 -5.43 -1.61 29.53
CA THR A 204 -6.54 -0.78 30.01
C THR A 204 -6.13 0.68 30.24
N SER A 205 -4.83 1.00 30.18
CA SER A 205 -4.30 2.33 30.52
C SER A 205 -4.55 3.39 29.44
N SER A 206 -4.79 2.99 28.18
CA SER A 206 -5.09 3.87 27.04
C SER A 206 -6.59 4.04 26.76
N LEU A 207 -7.45 3.38 27.55
CA LEU A 207 -8.91 3.52 27.47
C LEU A 207 -9.34 4.77 28.25
N ASN A 208 -9.65 5.86 27.54
CA ASN A 208 -10.19 7.07 28.15
C ASN A 208 -11.52 6.77 28.88
N GLN A 209 -11.83 7.48 29.98
CA GLN A 209 -13.09 7.32 30.74
C GLN A 209 -14.37 7.55 29.91
N THR A 210 -14.26 8.20 28.75
CA THR A 210 -15.35 8.42 27.79
C THR A 210 -15.66 7.20 26.91
N GLN A 211 -14.78 6.20 26.86
CA GLN A 211 -15.03 4.98 26.10
C GLN A 211 -15.83 3.99 26.95
N GLY A 212 -17.02 3.62 26.47
CA GLY A 212 -18.02 2.87 27.22
C GLY A 212 -17.48 1.61 27.90
N THR A 213 -18.18 1.19 28.95
CA THR A 213 -17.90 0.01 29.80
C THR A 213 -17.58 -1.27 28.99
N ASN A 214 -18.04 -1.38 27.75
CA ASN A 214 -17.84 -2.51 26.86
C ASN A 214 -16.36 -2.72 26.44
N ALA A 215 -15.61 -1.69 26.08
CA ALA A 215 -14.19 -1.83 25.69
C ALA A 215 -13.34 -2.31 26.87
N GLN A 216 -13.58 -1.77 28.06
CA GLN A 216 -12.93 -2.21 29.30
C GLN A 216 -13.31 -3.64 29.66
N ASN A 217 -14.56 -4.05 29.43
CA ASN A 217 -15.00 -5.42 29.66
C ASN A 217 -14.32 -6.40 28.70
N LEU A 218 -14.14 -6.05 27.43
CA LEU A 218 -13.43 -6.87 26.45
C LEU A 218 -11.95 -7.03 26.82
N ALA A 219 -11.28 -5.96 27.26
CA ALA A 219 -9.91 -6.04 27.77
C ALA A 219 -9.80 -6.98 28.99
N LYS A 220 -10.75 -6.91 29.93
CA LYS A 220 -10.83 -7.83 31.07
C LYS A 220 -11.05 -9.29 30.67
N LEU A 221 -11.69 -9.53 29.53
CA LEU A 221 -11.88 -10.87 28.96
C LEU A 221 -10.65 -11.39 28.21
N GLY A 222 -9.53 -10.65 28.22
CA GLY A 222 -8.27 -11.06 27.58
C GLY A 222 -8.18 -10.71 26.10
N PHE A 223 -9.08 -9.87 25.57
CA PHE A 223 -8.94 -9.34 24.21
C PHE A 223 -7.92 -8.20 24.21
N GLY A 224 -7.08 -8.14 23.17
CA GLY A 224 -6.33 -6.92 22.85
C GLY A 224 -7.31 -5.88 22.32
N VAL A 225 -7.37 -4.71 22.97
CA VAL A 225 -8.32 -3.64 22.63
C VAL A 225 -7.55 -2.42 22.14
N VAL A 226 -7.99 -1.85 21.01
CA VAL A 226 -7.45 -0.61 20.42
C VAL A 226 -8.57 0.42 20.39
N SER A 227 -8.37 1.54 21.05
CA SER A 227 -9.26 2.69 20.95
C SER A 227 -9.11 3.37 19.60
N THR A 228 -10.22 3.75 18.98
CA THR A 228 -10.26 4.56 17.76
C THR A 228 -10.86 5.94 18.06
N ASN A 229 -10.33 6.97 17.41
CA ASN A 229 -10.72 8.37 17.63
C ASN A 229 -11.39 8.99 16.41
N LYS A 230 -11.00 8.54 15.22
CA LYS A 230 -11.49 9.04 13.93
C LYS A 230 -12.03 7.90 13.10
N SER A 231 -12.67 6.90 13.70
CA SER A 231 -13.32 5.82 12.96
C SER A 231 -14.84 5.82 13.24
N PRO A 232 -15.66 5.13 12.44
CA PRO A 232 -17.10 4.99 12.72
C PRO A 232 -17.40 4.07 13.93
N PHE A 233 -16.37 3.59 14.63
CA PHE A 233 -16.46 2.81 15.87
C PHE A 233 -15.52 3.40 16.94
N ASP A 234 -15.79 3.10 18.21
CA ASP A 234 -15.04 3.65 19.35
C ASP A 234 -13.80 2.80 19.70
N ALA A 235 -13.83 1.50 19.41
CA ALA A 235 -12.74 0.58 19.68
C ALA A 235 -12.80 -0.68 18.80
N LEU A 236 -11.65 -1.33 18.64
CA LEU A 236 -11.46 -2.64 18.06
C LEU A 236 -11.00 -3.63 19.13
N ALA A 237 -11.46 -4.87 19.05
CA ALA A 237 -11.02 -5.94 19.94
C ALA A 237 -10.59 -7.16 19.12
N LYS A 238 -9.39 -7.69 19.39
CA LYS A 238 -8.86 -8.91 18.79
C LYS A 238 -8.61 -9.93 19.89
N ALA A 239 -9.17 -11.13 19.73
CA ALA A 239 -8.86 -12.22 20.64
C ALA A 239 -7.38 -12.61 20.46
N GLU A 240 -6.65 -12.77 21.56
CA GLU A 240 -5.38 -13.50 21.49
C GLU A 240 -5.71 -14.95 21.12
N ILE A 241 -5.42 -15.34 19.88
CA ILE A 241 -5.45 -16.75 19.51
C ILE A 241 -4.27 -17.38 20.22
N ALA A 242 -4.53 -18.04 21.35
CA ALA A 242 -3.55 -18.88 21.99
C ALA A 242 -3.10 -19.94 20.98
N THR A 243 -1.90 -19.76 20.41
CA THR A 243 -1.23 -20.79 19.66
C THR A 243 -0.95 -21.91 20.65
N ARG A 244 -1.81 -22.94 20.64
CA ARG A 244 -1.51 -24.21 21.30
C ARG A 244 -0.24 -24.73 20.63
N LYS A 245 0.87 -24.67 21.36
CA LYS A 245 2.10 -25.40 21.03
C LYS A 245 1.82 -26.90 21.02
#